data_AF-A0AB33EM93-F1
#
_entry.id   AF-A0AB33EM93-F1
#
_cell.length_a   1.000
_cell.length_b   1.000
_cell.length_c   1.000
_cell.angle_alpha   90.00
_cell.angle_beta   90.00
_cell.angle_gamma   90.00
#
_symmetry.space_group_name_H-M   'P 1'
#
loop_
_entity.id
_entity.type
_entity.pdbx_description
1 polymer ?
#
loop_
_entity_poly.entity_id
_entity_poly.type
_entity_poly.pdbx_seq_one_letter_code
_entity_poly.pdbx_strand_id
1 'polypeptide(L)'
;MRDDEPVVVHVYCRVEVVVDDPGAVTALAERQLRQADIDWADEADTLDEAATALRADLPLALADLVDPERLLADVPGVRFRGAHCWAAPGAGQLTNRPSRDRPG
;
A
#
# COMPACT_ATOMS: atom_id res chain seq x y z
N MET A 1 30.41 -15.22 6.18
CA MET A 1 28.99 -15.36 6.53
C MET A 1 28.72 -16.84 6.62
N ARG A 2 28.01 -17.32 7.65
CA ARG A 2 27.42 -18.66 7.55
C ARG A 2 26.33 -18.53 6.48
N ASP A 3 26.40 -19.33 5.42
CA ASP A 3 25.51 -19.25 4.25
C ASP A 3 24.03 -19.62 4.56
N ASP A 4 23.67 -19.77 5.83
CA ASP A 4 22.36 -20.30 6.29
C ASP A 4 21.46 -19.27 6.99
N GLU A 5 21.92 -18.03 7.23
CA GLU A 5 21.07 -17.01 7.85
C GLU A 5 20.34 -16.13 6.80
N PRO A 6 19.01 -15.95 6.92
CA PRO A 6 18.25 -15.14 5.98
C PRO A 6 18.64 -13.66 6.09
N VAL A 7 18.88 -13.01 4.95
CA VAL A 7 19.12 -11.57 4.89
C VAL A 7 17.79 -10.83 4.91
N VAL A 8 17.65 -9.87 5.82
CA VAL A 8 16.50 -8.98 5.88
C VAL A 8 16.84 -7.68 5.16
N VAL A 9 16.00 -7.28 4.21
CA VAL A 9 16.15 -6.02 3.47
C VAL A 9 14.84 -5.23 3.53
N HIS A 10 14.95 -3.91 3.56
CA HIS A 10 13.81 -3.00 3.37
C HIS A 10 13.86 -2.46 1.94
N VAL A 11 12.75 -2.60 1.21
CA VAL A 11 12.60 -2.06 -0.16
C VAL A 11 11.80 -0.77 -0.08
N TYR A 12 12.39 0.33 -0.54
CA TYR A 12 11.73 1.63 -0.64
C TYR A 12 11.37 1.89 -2.10
N CYS A 13 10.07 1.92 -2.40
CA CYS A 13 9.56 2.18 -3.74
C CYS A 13 8.63 3.39 -3.75
N ARG A 14 8.75 4.24 -4.78
CA ARG A 14 7.79 5.29 -5.09
C ARG A 14 7.19 5.00 -6.46
N VAL A 15 5.87 4.87 -6.53
CA VAL A 15 5.11 4.55 -7.75
C VAL A 15 4.29 5.78 -8.14
N GLU A 16 4.21 6.05 -9.44
CA GLU A 16 3.27 7.02 -9.99
C GLU A 16 2.03 6.27 -10.47
N VAL A 17 0.86 6.74 -10.06
CA VAL A 17 -0.42 6.17 -10.48
C VAL A 17 -1.29 7.31 -10.99
N VAL A 18 -1.84 7.14 -12.19
CA VAL A 18 -2.88 8.01 -12.74
C VAL A 18 -4.22 7.34 -12.47
N VAL A 19 -5.15 8.09 -11.86
CA VAL A 19 -6.50 7.63 -11.57
C VAL A 19 -7.49 8.42 -12.42
N ASP A 20 -8.07 7.77 -13.43
CA ASP A 20 -9.04 8.39 -14.33
C ASP A 20 -10.45 8.47 -13.73
N ASP A 21 -10.80 7.55 -12.82
CA ASP A 21 -12.07 7.54 -12.09
C ASP A 21 -11.83 7.37 -10.58
N PRO A 22 -11.69 8.49 -9.85
CA PRO A 22 -11.55 8.46 -8.40
C PRO A 22 -12.70 7.77 -7.67
N GLY A 23 -13.93 7.89 -8.16
CA GLY A 23 -15.12 7.34 -7.52
C GLY A 23 -15.15 5.81 -7.57
N ALA A 24 -14.71 5.22 -8.68
CA ALA A 24 -14.57 3.77 -8.79
C ALA A 24 -13.53 3.21 -7.81
N VAL A 25 -12.43 3.93 -7.59
CA VAL A 25 -11.37 3.52 -6.64
C VAL A 25 -11.88 3.54 -5.22
N THR A 26 -12.49 4.64 -4.76
CA THR A 26 -13.00 4.73 -3.39
C THR A 26 -14.13 3.73 -3.13
N ALA A 27 -14.99 3.48 -4.12
CA ALA A 27 -16.03 2.44 -4.03
C ALA A 27 -15.48 1.01 -3.97
N LEU A 28 -14.34 0.74 -4.64
CA LEU A 28 -13.64 -0.55 -4.54
C LEU A 28 -13.03 -0.73 -3.15
N ALA A 29 -12.34 0.30 -2.62
CA ALA A 29 -11.76 0.28 -1.27
C ALA A 29 -12.83 0.03 -0.21
N GLU A 30 -13.93 0.79 -0.26
CA GLU A 30 -15.07 0.60 0.63
C GLU A 30 -15.65 -0.82 0.56
N ARG A 31 -15.78 -1.38 -0.65
CA ARG A 31 -16.32 -2.74 -0.81
C ARG A 31 -15.38 -3.78 -0.21
N GLN A 32 -14.07 -3.66 -0.41
CA GLN A 32 -13.09 -4.57 0.17
C GLN A 32 -13.07 -4.45 1.70
N LEU A 33 -13.13 -3.23 2.25
CA LEU A 33 -13.21 -3.01 3.68
C LEU A 33 -14.40 -3.74 4.31
N ARG A 34 -15.58 -3.65 3.68
CA ARG A 34 -16.79 -4.36 4.15
C ARG A 34 -16.72 -5.88 4.03
N GLN A 35 -15.85 -6.40 3.17
CA GLN A 35 -15.64 -7.83 2.96
C GLN A 35 -14.49 -8.38 3.80
N ALA A 36 -13.70 -7.50 4.42
CA ALA A 36 -12.59 -7.88 5.26
C ALA A 36 -13.10 -8.47 6.57
N ASP A 37 -12.41 -9.51 7.02
CA ASP A 37 -12.67 -10.17 8.30
C ASP A 37 -11.97 -9.39 9.43
N ILE A 38 -12.51 -8.21 9.75
CA ILE A 38 -12.01 -7.29 10.78
C ILE A 38 -12.90 -7.38 12.02
N ASP A 39 -12.28 -7.50 13.19
CA ASP A 39 -13.00 -7.39 14.47
C ASP A 39 -13.22 -5.92 14.84
N TRP A 40 -14.28 -5.34 14.28
CA TRP A 40 -14.65 -3.94 14.48
C TRP A 40 -14.97 -3.58 15.94
N ALA A 41 -15.09 -4.54 16.86
CA ALA A 41 -15.31 -4.24 18.27
C ALA A 41 -14.04 -3.75 18.99
N ASP A 42 -12.86 -4.07 18.46
CA ASP A 42 -11.55 -3.67 19.00
C ASP A 42 -10.93 -2.49 18.23
N GLU A 43 -11.59 -2.05 17.15
CA GLU A 43 -11.14 -0.93 16.34
C GLU A 43 -11.57 0.43 16.92
N ALA A 44 -10.77 1.46 16.66
CA ALA A 44 -11.05 2.83 17.12
C ALA A 44 -12.22 3.48 16.39
N ASP A 45 -12.40 3.14 15.11
CA ASP A 45 -13.44 3.65 14.24
C ASP A 45 -14.49 2.57 13.96
N THR A 46 -15.72 3.00 13.74
CA THR A 46 -16.76 2.11 13.21
C THR A 46 -16.52 1.81 11.72
N LEU A 47 -17.06 0.68 11.24
CA LEU A 47 -17.04 0.34 9.81
C LEU A 47 -17.59 1.48 8.93
N ASP A 48 -18.64 2.17 9.37
CA ASP A 48 -19.25 3.26 8.61
C ASP A 48 -18.38 4.53 8.60
N GLU A 49 -17.68 4.83 9.68
CA GLU A 49 -16.70 5.93 9.74
C GLU A 49 -15.51 5.64 8.82
N ALA A 50 -14.92 4.44 8.90
CA ALA A 50 -13.82 4.03 8.04
C ALA A 50 -14.24 4.02 6.55
N ALA A 51 -15.41 3.47 6.22
CA ALA A 51 -15.95 3.53 4.87
C ALA A 51 -16.19 4.96 4.39
N THR A 52 -16.61 5.86 5.28
CA THR A 52 -16.80 7.28 4.95
C THR A 52 -15.48 8.00 4.71
N ALA A 53 -14.44 7.69 5.49
CA ALA A 53 -13.09 8.19 5.27
C ALA A 53 -12.56 7.77 3.89
N LEU A 54 -12.72 6.49 3.50
CA LEU A 54 -12.31 6.00 2.18
C LEU A 54 -13.02 6.70 1.02
N ARG A 55 -14.32 7.01 1.18
CA ARG A 55 -15.06 7.78 0.16
C ARG A 55 -14.56 9.22 0.01
N ALA A 56 -14.04 9.81 1.09
CA ALA A 56 -13.63 11.20 1.13
C ALA A 56 -12.15 11.43 0.75
N ASP A 57 -11.31 10.39 0.82
CA ASP A 57 -9.86 10.49 0.65
C ASP A 57 -9.34 9.44 -0.36
N LEU A 58 -9.08 9.88 -1.59
CA LEU A 58 -8.54 9.04 -2.66
C LEU A 58 -7.15 8.47 -2.33
N PRO A 59 -6.17 9.27 -1.86
CA PRO A 59 -4.90 8.73 -1.38
C PRO A 59 -5.06 7.61 -0.34
N LEU A 60 -5.93 7.79 0.67
CA LEU A 60 -6.21 6.76 1.66
C LEU A 60 -6.78 5.50 0.99
N ALA A 61 -7.82 5.65 0.17
CA ALA A 61 -8.43 4.54 -0.55
C ALA A 61 -7.44 3.78 -1.45
N LEU A 62 -6.53 4.49 -2.14
CA LEU A 62 -5.48 3.84 -2.92
C LEU A 62 -4.49 3.08 -2.03
N ALA A 63 -4.07 3.65 -0.90
CA ALA A 63 -3.14 3.00 0.02
C ALA A 63 -3.70 1.67 0.54
N ASP A 64 -4.99 1.63 0.88
CA ASP A 64 -5.69 0.44 1.36
C ASP A 64 -5.84 -0.66 0.30
N LEU A 65 -5.84 -0.27 -0.99
CA LEU A 65 -5.95 -1.21 -2.10
C LEU A 65 -4.59 -1.75 -2.57
N VAL A 66 -3.48 -1.18 -2.11
CA VAL A 66 -2.14 -1.62 -2.51
C VAL A 66 -1.82 -2.96 -1.83
N ASP A 67 -1.36 -3.91 -2.64
CA ASP A 67 -0.89 -5.22 -2.19
C ASP A 67 0.61 -5.37 -2.51
N PRO A 68 1.50 -5.08 -1.54
CA PRO A 68 2.94 -5.17 -1.72
C PRO A 68 3.46 -6.60 -1.77
N GLU A 69 2.72 -7.57 -1.23
CA GLU A 69 3.09 -8.97 -1.30
C GLU A 69 3.12 -9.43 -2.77
N ARG A 70 2.14 -8.98 -3.56
CA ARG A 70 2.08 -9.26 -5.00
C ARG A 70 3.23 -8.68 -5.81
N LEU A 71 3.92 -7.64 -5.32
CA LEU A 71 5.11 -7.09 -5.99
C LEU A 71 6.30 -8.06 -5.95
N LEU A 72 6.35 -8.93 -4.93
CA LEU A 72 7.46 -9.86 -4.69
C LEU A 72 7.08 -11.33 -4.84
N ALA A 73 5.82 -11.63 -5.17
CA ALA A 73 5.28 -12.99 -5.21
C ALA A 73 6.07 -13.96 -6.10
N ASP A 74 6.65 -13.47 -7.20
CA ASP A 74 7.39 -14.28 -8.18
C ASP A 74 8.92 -14.21 -7.99
N VAL A 75 9.43 -13.62 -6.90
CA VAL A 75 10.87 -13.50 -6.67
C VAL A 75 11.41 -14.73 -5.92
N PRO A 76 12.29 -15.54 -6.51
CA PRO A 76 12.79 -16.76 -5.88
C PRO A 76 13.50 -16.49 -4.54
N GLY A 77 13.15 -17.26 -3.51
CA GLY A 77 13.77 -17.17 -2.19
C GLY A 77 13.33 -15.96 -1.34
N VAL A 78 12.38 -15.15 -1.82
CA VAL A 78 11.83 -14.02 -1.07
C VAL A 78 10.57 -14.45 -0.32
N ARG A 79 10.43 -13.97 0.91
CA ARG A 79 9.22 -14.10 1.71
C ARG A 79 8.79 -12.72 2.17
N PHE A 80 7.53 -12.37 1.90
CA PHE A 80 6.95 -11.14 2.42
C PHE A 80 6.77 -11.23 3.93
N ARG A 81 7.10 -10.16 4.65
CA ARG A 81 6.99 -10.09 6.12
C ARG A 81 6.06 -8.97 6.59
N GLY A 82 5.57 -8.13 5.68
CA GLY A 82 4.81 -6.93 6.00
C GLY A 82 5.33 -5.71 5.23
N ALA A 83 4.49 -4.70 5.15
CA ALA A 83 4.79 -3.40 4.56
C ALA A 83 4.01 -2.32 5.27
N HIS A 84 4.49 -1.08 5.15
CA HIS A 84 3.75 0.11 5.50
C HIS A 84 3.56 0.93 4.22
N CYS A 85 2.32 1.01 3.75
CA CYS A 85 1.97 1.70 2.51
C CYS A 85 1.27 3.01 2.81
N TRP A 86 1.61 4.03 2.04
CA TRP A 86 0.86 5.28 2.02
C TRP A 86 0.84 5.79 0.58
N ALA A 87 -0.23 6.49 0.21
CA ALA A 87 -0.27 7.27 -1.01
C ALA A 87 -0.31 8.76 -0.66
N ALA A 88 0.20 9.58 -1.56
CA ALA A 88 0.16 11.03 -1.43
C ALA A 88 -0.07 11.65 -2.81
N PRO A 89 -0.68 12.85 -2.89
CA PRO A 89 -0.79 13.59 -4.14
C PRO A 89 0.58 13.74 -4.83
N GLY A 90 0.63 13.44 -6.12
CA GLY A 90 1.84 13.58 -6.92
C GLY A 90 2.15 15.04 -7.22
N ALA A 91 3.37 15.49 -6.94
CA ALA A 91 3.92 16.73 -7.49
C ALA A 91 4.82 16.40 -8.68
N GLY A 92 4.26 16.45 -9.89
CA GLY A 92 4.97 16.20 -11.13
C GLY A 92 5.32 14.72 -11.41
N GLN A 93 5.89 14.49 -12.59
CA GLN A 93 6.16 13.16 -13.11
C GLN A 93 7.35 12.49 -12.39
N LEU A 94 7.19 11.23 -12.01
CA LEU A 94 8.28 10.41 -11.51
C LEU A 94 9.23 10.05 -12.64
N THR A 95 10.52 10.29 -12.41
CA THR A 95 11.58 9.84 -13.33
C THR A 95 12.24 8.60 -12.74
N ASN A 96 12.50 7.59 -13.58
CA ASN A 96 13.19 6.37 -13.18
C ASN A 96 14.72 6.56 -13.05
N ARG A 97 15.16 7.77 -12.67
CA ARG A 97 16.56 7.96 -12.32
C ARG A 97 16.78 7.35 -10.93
N PRO A 98 17.72 6.41 -10.78
CA PRO A 98 18.06 5.93 -9.46
C PRO A 98 18.48 7.13 -8.62
N SER A 99 17.82 7.33 -7.48
CA SER A 99 18.25 8.35 -6.53
C SER A 99 19.68 8.03 -6.13
N ARG A 100 20.60 8.95 -6.43
CA ARG A 100 21.96 8.90 -5.87
C ARG A 100 21.94 9.11 -4.36
N ASP A 101 20.86 9.70 -3.86
CA ASP A 101 20.61 9.89 -2.44
C ASP A 101 19.80 8.69 -1.93
N ARG A 102 20.51 7.65 -1.49
CA ARG A 102 19.95 6.72 -0.51
C ARG A 102 20.11 7.37 0.87
N PRO A 103 19.08 7.39 1.73
CA PRO A 103 19.32 7.55 3.16
C PRO A 103 20.17 6.35 3.62
N GLY A 104 21.29 6.65 4.27
CA GLY A 104 22.12 5.64 4.97
C GLY A 104 21.52 5.21 6.29
#